data_AF-A0A643C1B3-F1
#
_entry.id   AF-A0A643C1B3-F1
#
_cell.length_a   1.000
_cell.length_b   1.000
_cell.length_c   1.000
_cell.angle_alpha   90.00
_cell.angle_beta   90.00
_cell.angle_gamma   90.00
#
_symmetry.space_group_name_H-M   'P 1'
#
loop_
_entity.id
_entity.type
_entity.pdbx_description
1 polymer ?
#
loop_
_entity_poly.entity_id
_entity_poly.type
_entity_poly.pdbx_seq_one_letter_code
_entity_poly.pdbx_strand_id
1 'polypeptide(L)'
;SKMARWPKEQPSTWYSQYKRGSLLSYVDTEGNPVGVVQMTFLRLLSASAHQNITYNCYQSVAWQDAATGSYDKAMRFLGSNDEEMSYDNSPYIRALVDGCA
;
A
#
# COMPACT_ATOMS: atom_id res chain seq x y z
N SER A 1 16.25 -12.15 7.72
CA SER A 1 16.25 -10.82 7.10
C SER A 1 15.95 -9.78 8.17
N LYS A 2 16.71 -8.69 8.29
CA LYS A 2 16.47 -7.65 9.31
C LYS A 2 15.47 -6.64 8.76
N MET A 3 14.31 -6.51 9.40
CA MET A 3 13.31 -5.52 9.00
C MET A 3 13.91 -4.11 9.09
N ALA A 4 13.74 -3.32 8.03
CA ALA A 4 14.19 -1.94 8.03
C ALA A 4 13.41 -1.17 9.09
N ARG A 5 14.11 -0.42 9.94
CA ARG A 5 13.49 0.55 10.86
C ARG A 5 13.57 1.92 10.21
N TRP A 6 12.51 2.70 10.27
CA TRP A 6 12.46 4.08 9.79
C TRP A 6 12.37 5.04 10.99
N PRO A 7 13.50 5.47 11.58
CA PRO A 7 13.50 6.18 12.87
C PRO A 7 12.96 7.61 12.79
N LYS A 8 12.73 8.12 11.58
CA LYS A 8 12.20 9.45 11.30
C LYS A 8 10.83 9.39 10.62
N GLU A 9 10.19 8.23 10.64
CA GLU A 9 8.80 8.11 10.22
C GLU A 9 7.96 9.07 11.04
N GLN A 10 7.18 9.89 10.35
CA GLN A 10 6.11 10.67 10.96
C GLN A 10 4.79 10.07 10.51
N PRO A 11 3.78 10.00 11.40
CA PRO A 11 2.42 9.74 10.97
C PRO A 11 2.06 10.64 9.78
N SER A 12 1.34 10.08 8.80
CA SER A 12 0.91 10.78 7.58
C SER A 12 1.98 11.06 6.52
N THR A 13 3.14 10.38 6.57
CA THR A 13 4.15 10.46 5.50
C THR A 13 4.16 9.20 4.63
N TRP A 14 4.34 9.37 3.33
CA TRP A 14 4.33 8.26 2.37
C TRP A 14 5.64 7.47 2.39
N TYR A 15 5.54 6.15 2.22
CA TYR A 15 6.70 5.26 2.11
C TYR A 15 7.75 5.78 1.12
N SER A 16 7.33 6.30 -0.04
CA SER A 16 8.20 6.85 -1.09
C SER A 16 9.06 8.04 -0.64
N GLN A 17 8.67 8.73 0.43
CA GLN A 17 9.39 9.89 0.99
C GLN A 17 10.45 9.48 2.03
N TYR A 18 10.51 8.21 2.42
CA TYR A 18 11.47 7.75 3.41
C TYR A 18 12.88 7.69 2.80
N LYS A 19 13.93 7.80 3.64
CA LYS A 19 15.35 7.79 3.21
C LYS A 19 15.77 6.54 2.40
N ARG A 20 14.96 5.47 2.42
CA ARG A 20 15.08 4.24 1.60
C ARG A 20 13.73 3.77 1.08
N GLY A 21 12.84 4.73 0.92
CA GLY A 21 11.54 4.54 0.30
C GLY A 21 11.64 4.57 -1.21
N SER A 22 10.62 4.03 -1.86
CA SER A 22 10.43 4.19 -3.30
C SER A 22 8.95 4.17 -3.64
N LEU A 23 8.60 4.68 -4.82
CA LEU A 23 7.32 4.32 -5.41
C LEU A 23 7.34 2.84 -5.81
N LEU A 24 6.18 2.21 -5.79
CA LEU A 24 6.03 0.87 -6.33
C LEU A 24 6.05 0.93 -7.85
N SER A 25 6.83 0.05 -8.47
CA SER A 25 6.89 -0.13 -9.93
C SER A 25 6.42 -1.53 -10.30
N TYR A 26 5.95 -1.68 -11.53
CA TYR A 26 5.46 -2.94 -12.07
C TYR A 26 6.44 -3.48 -13.11
N VAL A 27 6.55 -4.79 -13.17
CA VAL A 27 7.36 -5.52 -14.15
C VAL A 27 6.51 -6.56 -14.85
N ASP A 28 6.91 -6.96 -16.05
CA ASP A 28 6.31 -8.09 -16.76
C ASP A 28 6.83 -9.42 -16.19
N THR A 29 6.41 -10.53 -16.81
CA THR A 29 6.80 -11.88 -16.40
C THR A 29 8.29 -12.16 -16.55
N GLU A 30 8.99 -11.39 -17.40
CA GLU A 30 10.43 -11.49 -17.63
C GLU A 30 11.23 -10.54 -16.73
N GLY A 31 10.54 -9.72 -15.92
CA GLY A 31 11.14 -8.74 -15.03
C GLY A 31 11.45 -7.40 -15.68
N ASN A 32 11.01 -7.16 -16.92
CA ASN A 32 11.22 -5.88 -17.58
C ASN A 32 10.24 -4.84 -17.02
N PRO A 33 10.67 -3.57 -16.82
CA PRO A 33 9.78 -2.52 -16.33
C PRO A 33 8.56 -2.28 -17.25
N VAL A 34 7.37 -2.31 -16.66
CA VAL A 34 6.13 -1.95 -17.36
C VAL A 34 5.94 -0.44 -17.26
N GLY A 35 6.11 0.24 -18.39
CA GLY A 35 5.94 1.69 -18.49
C GLY A 35 4.50 2.15 -18.37
N VAL A 36 4.32 3.47 -18.16
CA VAL A 36 3.00 4.11 -18.01
C VAL A 36 2.09 3.83 -19.21
N VAL A 37 2.61 3.87 -20.44
CA VAL A 37 1.81 3.61 -21.65
C VAL A 37 1.19 2.21 -21.64
N GLN A 38 2.00 1.18 -21.38
CA GLN A 38 1.53 -0.21 -21.27
C GLN A 38 0.46 -0.36 -20.19
N MET A 39 0.70 0.24 -19.01
CA MET A 39 -0.26 0.20 -17.89
C MET A 39 -1.59 0.90 -18.24
N THR A 40 -1.56 2.00 -19.00
CA THR A 40 -2.76 2.69 -19.48
C THR A 40 -3.59 1.80 -20.41
N PHE A 41 -2.97 1.09 -21.34
CA PHE A 41 -3.70 0.16 -22.21
C PHE A 41 -4.34 -0.98 -21.42
N LEU A 42 -3.62 -1.56 -20.45
CA LEU A 42 -4.19 -2.59 -19.57
C LEU A 42 -5.45 -2.09 -18.84
N ARG A 43 -5.44 -0.83 -18.35
CA ARG A 43 -6.61 -0.22 -17.71
C ARG A 43 -7.77 0.01 -18.67
N LEU A 44 -7.50 0.47 -19.89
CA LEU A 44 -8.54 0.72 -20.90
C LEU A 44 -9.18 -0.57 -21.41
N LEU A 45 -8.42 -1.67 -21.47
CA LEU A 45 -8.86 -2.95 -22.02
C LEU A 45 -9.36 -3.94 -20.94
N SER A 46 -9.37 -3.53 -19.66
CA SER A 46 -9.82 -4.38 -18.55
C SER A 46 -11.02 -3.77 -17.84
N ALA A 47 -12.02 -4.59 -17.54
CA ALA A 47 -13.20 -4.15 -16.78
C ALA A 47 -12.91 -3.95 -15.28
N SER A 48 -11.90 -4.64 -14.74
CA SER A 48 -11.53 -4.59 -13.33
C SER A 48 -10.06 -4.99 -13.13
N ALA A 49 -9.46 -4.55 -12.02
CA ALA A 49 -8.13 -4.96 -11.58
C ALA A 49 -8.14 -5.34 -10.10
N HIS A 50 -7.17 -6.15 -9.68
CA HIS A 50 -7.01 -6.57 -8.29
C HIS A 50 -5.52 -6.64 -7.92
N GLN A 51 -5.19 -6.19 -6.71
CA GLN A 51 -3.83 -6.18 -6.18
C GLN A 51 -3.84 -6.58 -4.71
N ASN A 52 -2.97 -7.53 -4.35
CA ASN A 52 -2.72 -7.90 -2.95
C ASN A 52 -1.41 -7.29 -2.50
N ILE A 53 -1.44 -6.62 -1.34
CA ILE A 53 -0.26 -6.01 -0.72
C ILE A 53 -0.10 -6.62 0.67
N THR A 54 1.10 -7.11 0.95
CA THR A 54 1.47 -7.63 2.28
C THR A 54 2.32 -6.60 3.00
N TYR A 55 1.82 -6.10 4.12
CA TYR A 55 2.58 -5.26 5.03
C TYR A 55 3.22 -6.13 6.12
N ASN A 56 4.54 -6.05 6.25
CA ASN A 56 5.27 -6.75 7.31
C ASN A 56 5.49 -5.77 8.46
N CYS A 57 4.91 -6.06 9.62
CA CYS A 57 4.94 -5.18 10.78
C CYS A 57 5.89 -5.67 11.89
N TYR A 58 6.37 -4.73 12.69
CA TYR A 58 6.98 -4.99 14.00
C TYR A 58 6.69 -3.79 14.91
N GLN A 59 5.90 -4.02 15.97
CA GLN A 59 5.42 -2.94 16.86
C GLN A 59 4.71 -1.80 16.10
N SER A 60 3.92 -2.16 15.09
CA SER A 60 3.20 -1.22 14.23
C SER A 60 1.80 -1.78 13.93
N VAL A 61 0.79 -0.92 14.03
CA VAL A 61 -0.60 -1.26 13.69
C VAL A 61 -0.79 -1.09 12.19
N ALA A 62 -1.41 -2.07 11.52
CA ALA A 62 -1.63 -2.02 10.07
C ALA A 62 -3.07 -1.71 9.67
N TRP A 63 -4.05 -2.17 10.45
CA TRP A 63 -5.46 -2.07 10.09
C TRP A 63 -6.35 -1.67 11.27
N GLN A 64 -6.77 -2.61 12.14
CA GLN A 64 -7.48 -2.26 13.36
C GLN A 64 -6.51 -2.16 14.53
N ASP A 65 -6.61 -1.15 15.38
CA ASP A 65 -5.88 -1.10 16.65
C ASP A 65 -6.62 -1.95 17.69
N ALA A 66 -6.03 -3.05 18.14
CA ALA A 66 -6.65 -3.97 19.10
C ALA A 66 -6.82 -3.37 20.50
N ALA A 67 -6.04 -2.33 20.86
CA ALA A 67 -6.12 -1.70 22.18
C ALA A 67 -7.30 -0.72 22.27
N THR A 68 -7.62 -0.02 21.18
CA THR A 68 -8.72 0.96 21.15
C THR A 68 -9.96 0.46 20.39
N GLY A 69 -9.80 -0.57 19.56
CA GLY A 69 -10.81 -1.04 18.60
C GLY A 69 -10.97 -0.12 17.38
N SER A 70 -10.19 0.95 17.25
CA SER A 70 -10.33 1.96 16.19
C SER A 70 -9.51 1.63 14.93
N TYR A 71 -9.83 2.29 13.82
CA TYR A 71 -9.13 2.16 12.54
C TYR A 71 -8.30 3.41 12.19
N ASP A 72 -8.06 4.29 13.17
CA ASP A 72 -7.38 5.58 12.93
C ASP A 72 -5.93 5.42 12.46
N LYS A 73 -5.35 4.24 12.71
CA LYS A 73 -4.00 3.85 12.30
C LYS A 73 -3.99 2.92 11.08
N ALA A 74 -5.13 2.71 10.44
CA ALA A 74 -5.21 1.87 9.25
C ALA A 74 -4.33 2.42 8.13
N MET A 75 -3.65 1.53 7.41
CA MET A 75 -2.83 1.90 6.27
C MET A 75 -3.64 2.64 5.21
N ARG A 76 -2.96 3.59 4.57
CA ARG A 76 -3.50 4.39 3.47
C ARG A 76 -2.70 4.05 2.21
N PHE A 77 -3.39 3.95 1.09
CA PHE A 77 -2.82 3.65 -0.22
C PHE A 77 -3.02 4.84 -1.13
N LEU A 78 -1.99 5.18 -1.90
CA LEU A 78 -2.10 6.21 -2.93
C LEU A 78 -2.19 5.53 -4.30
N GLY A 79 -3.34 5.67 -4.95
CA GLY A 79 -3.57 5.22 -6.30
C GLY A 79 -2.76 6.04 -7.31
N SER A 80 -2.53 5.46 -8.49
CA SER A 80 -1.84 6.17 -9.60
C SER A 80 -2.64 7.32 -10.22
N ASN A 81 -3.90 7.47 -9.82
CA ASN A 81 -4.81 8.56 -10.16
C ASN A 81 -4.87 9.61 -9.03
N ASP A 82 -3.87 9.62 -8.15
CA ASP A 82 -3.75 10.49 -6.97
C ASP A 82 -4.87 10.32 -5.93
N GLU A 83 -5.64 9.24 -6.03
CA GLU A 83 -6.71 8.92 -5.08
C GLU A 83 -6.12 8.21 -3.85
N GLU A 84 -6.36 8.80 -2.69
CA GLU A 84 -6.02 8.17 -1.41
C GLU A 84 -7.16 7.25 -0.97
N MET A 85 -6.84 5.98 -0.72
CA MET A 85 -7.79 4.95 -0.34
C MET A 85 -7.37 4.27 0.97
N SER A 86 -8.31 4.07 1.88
CA SER A 86 -8.13 3.36 3.15
C SER A 86 -9.47 2.74 3.58
N TYR A 87 -9.54 2.28 4.83
CA TYR A 87 -10.73 1.66 5.43
C TYR A 87 -11.96 2.57 5.37
N ASP A 88 -11.80 3.88 5.56
CA ASP A 88 -12.88 4.83 5.81
C ASP A 88 -13.49 5.44 4.54
N ASN A 89 -12.78 5.41 3.41
CA ASN A 89 -13.18 6.13 2.20
C ASN A 89 -13.28 5.25 0.93
N SER A 90 -12.85 3.98 0.99
CA SER A 90 -12.88 3.09 -0.16
C SER A 90 -13.38 1.69 0.22
N PRO A 91 -14.56 1.26 -0.26
CA PRO A 91 -15.09 -0.07 0.04
C PRO A 91 -14.25 -1.20 -0.60
N TYR A 92 -13.35 -0.86 -1.52
CA TYR A 92 -12.50 -1.81 -2.23
C TYR A 92 -11.19 -2.13 -1.48
N ILE A 93 -10.80 -1.32 -0.49
CA ILE A 93 -9.65 -1.61 0.37
C ILE A 93 -10.13 -2.36 1.61
N ARG A 94 -9.69 -3.61 1.75
CA ARG A 94 -10.03 -4.46 2.90
C ARG A 94 -8.83 -5.29 3.33
N ALA A 95 -8.66 -5.49 4.63
CA ALA A 95 -7.72 -6.47 5.14
C ALA A 95 -8.21 -7.89 4.81
N LEU A 96 -7.38 -8.65 4.11
CA LEU A 96 -7.63 -10.09 3.89
C LEU A 96 -7.31 -10.90 5.15
N VAL A 97 -6.23 -10.52 5.83
CA VAL A 97 -5.76 -11.06 7.11
C VAL A 97 -5.12 -9.91 7.87
N ASP A 98 -5.47 -9.73 9.14
CA ASP A 98 -4.82 -8.75 10.03
C ASP A 98 -4.09 -9.48 11.15
N GLY A 99 -2.75 -9.45 11.08
CA GLY A 99 -1.86 -9.98 12.13
C GLY A 99 -1.07 -8.88 12.85
N CYS A 100 -1.42 -7.61 12.58
CA CYS A 100 -0.72 -6.42 13.04
C CYS A 100 -1.71 -5.50 13.75
N ALA A 101 -2.63 -6.08 14.52
CA ALA A 101 -3.64 -5.36 15.29
C ALA A 101 -3.14 -4.91 16.66
#